data_AF-G2WVS7-F1
#
_entry.id   AF-G2WVS7-F1
#
_cell.length_a   1.000
_cell.length_b   1.000
_cell.length_c   1.000
_cell.angle_alpha   90.00
_cell.angle_beta   90.00
_cell.angle_gamma   90.00
#
_symmetry.space_group_name_H-M   'P 1'
#
loop_
_entity.id
_entity.type
_entity.pdbx_description
1 polymer ?
#
loop_
_entity_poly.entity_id
_entity_poly.type
_entity_poly.pdbx_seq_one_letter_code
_entity_poly.pdbx_strand_id
1 'polypeptide(L)'
;MPAVFGYVIANHIILSITGYPTEYIPGKGRDKMYDSILAFIQSTEEKLARMTEGSSDPEVAKGLKTPITPGDIAFLAEELWRGRSAVTGIPTRNVLIRWRKPEGKTMVRIGEGADEQKSSNVRLGDLVCMTKDEATRHEKMILRGDSKHEDLYDEAVIAKIEAKLEEARSFEQHR
;
A
#
# COMPACT_ATOMS: atom_id res chain seq x y z
N MET A 1 -34.57 4.24 12.50
CA MET A 1 -33.19 4.73 12.75
C MET A 1 -32.80 4.76 14.23
N PRO A 2 -33.59 5.26 15.20
CA PRO A 2 -33.16 5.39 16.61
C PRO A 2 -32.73 4.08 17.29
N ALA A 3 -33.43 2.98 17.01
CA ALA A 3 -33.12 1.66 17.57
C ALA A 3 -31.74 1.13 17.14
N VAL A 4 -31.29 1.46 15.93
CA VAL A 4 -29.99 1.03 15.40
C VAL A 4 -28.85 1.73 16.14
N PHE A 5 -28.99 3.04 16.42
CA PHE A 5 -28.01 3.78 17.21
C PHE A 5 -27.86 3.22 18.62
N GLY A 6 -28.98 2.92 19.29
CA GLY A 6 -28.96 2.32 20.63
C GLY A 6 -28.23 0.98 20.66
N TYR A 7 -28.48 0.12 19.67
CA TYR A 7 -27.82 -1.18 19.54
C TYR A 7 -26.31 -1.04 19.30
N VAL A 8 -25.89 -0.12 18.43
CA VAL A 8 -24.46 0.12 18.14
C VAL A 8 -23.72 0.61 19.38
N ILE A 9 -24.31 1.54 20.14
CA ILE A 9 -23.71 2.06 21.38
C ILE A 9 -23.65 0.96 22.43
N ALA A 10 -24.73 0.19 22.63
CA ALA A 10 -24.73 -0.92 23.57
C ALA A 10 -23.64 -1.95 23.25
N ASN A 11 -23.48 -2.30 21.97
CA ASN A 11 -22.42 -3.21 21.53
C ASN A 11 -21.02 -2.64 21.79
N HIS A 12 -20.79 -1.36 21.46
CA HIS A 12 -19.52 -0.69 21.77
C HIS A 12 -19.19 -0.72 23.27
N ILE A 13 -20.18 -0.46 24.13
CA ILE A 13 -20.03 -0.48 25.59
C ILE A 13 -19.71 -1.90 26.07
N ILE A 14 -20.44 -2.92 25.63
CA ILE A 14 -20.20 -4.32 26.03
C ILE A 14 -18.78 -4.75 25.65
N LEU A 15 -18.35 -4.47 24.41
CA LEU A 15 -17.00 -4.79 23.96
C LEU A 15 -15.93 -4.03 24.77
N SER A 16 -16.18 -2.76 25.06
CA SER A 16 -15.27 -1.93 25.87
C SER A 16 -15.13 -2.46 27.30
N ILE A 17 -16.23 -2.87 27.94
CA ILE A 17 -16.21 -3.41 29.32
C ILE A 17 -15.52 -4.77 29.37
N THR A 18 -15.74 -5.61 28.35
CA THR A 18 -15.18 -6.96 28.28
C THR A 18 -13.73 -7.00 27.79
N GLY A 19 -13.15 -5.85 27.42
CA GLY A 19 -11.80 -5.76 26.88
C GLY A 19 -11.67 -6.33 25.46
N TYR A 20 -12.80 -6.52 24.76
CA TYR A 20 -12.79 -6.95 23.36
C TYR A 20 -12.32 -5.80 22.45
N PRO A 21 -11.60 -6.09 21.35
CA PRO A 21 -11.12 -5.06 20.43
C PRO A 21 -12.25 -4.21 19.85
N THR A 22 -12.15 -2.89 19.97
CA THR A 22 -13.12 -1.90 19.44
C THR A 22 -12.58 -1.14 18.23
N GLU A 23 -11.65 -1.73 17.48
CA GLU A 23 -11.09 -1.12 16.27
C GLU A 23 -12.06 -1.29 15.10
N TYR A 24 -12.85 -0.25 14.83
CA TYR A 24 -13.80 -0.26 13.72
C TYR A 24 -13.12 0.05 12.38
N ILE A 25 -13.40 -0.79 11.39
CA ILE A 25 -12.98 -0.56 10.01
C ILE A 25 -13.97 0.46 9.38
N PRO A 26 -13.51 1.56 8.76
CA PRO A 26 -14.38 2.61 8.21
C PRO A 26 -15.36 2.15 7.12
N GLY A 27 -15.09 1.02 6.47
CA GLY A 27 -15.93 0.39 5.46
C GLY A 27 -15.23 -0.83 4.85
N LYS A 28 -16.00 -1.77 4.29
CA LYS A 28 -15.51 -2.99 3.64
C LYS A 28 -16.06 -3.10 2.21
N GLY A 29 -15.27 -3.65 1.29
CA GLY A 29 -15.75 -3.99 -0.07
C GLY A 29 -15.94 -2.76 -0.96
N ARG A 30 -14.91 -1.92 -1.05
CA ARG A 30 -14.93 -0.69 -1.86
C ARG A 30 -14.23 -0.91 -3.20
N ASP A 31 -14.88 -1.60 -4.14
CA ASP A 31 -14.26 -1.98 -5.42
C ASP A 31 -13.65 -0.80 -6.19
N LYS A 32 -14.40 0.31 -6.31
CA LYS A 32 -13.89 1.54 -6.95
C LYS A 32 -12.66 2.13 -6.27
N MET A 33 -12.56 1.96 -4.95
CA MET A 33 -11.37 2.38 -4.22
C MET A 33 -10.20 1.48 -4.58
N TYR A 34 -10.39 0.17 -4.64
CA TYR A 34 -9.32 -0.77 -5.01
C TYR A 34 -8.79 -0.49 -6.41
N ASP A 35 -9.67 -0.24 -7.39
CA ASP A 35 -9.27 0.15 -8.74
C ASP A 35 -8.43 1.43 -8.74
N SER A 36 -8.83 2.42 -7.92
CA SER A 36 -8.10 3.68 -7.80
C SER A 36 -6.72 3.49 -7.14
N ILE A 37 -6.61 2.57 -6.17
CA ILE A 37 -5.34 2.22 -5.52
C ILE A 37 -4.45 1.46 -6.50
N LEU A 38 -5.00 0.50 -7.25
CA LEU A 38 -4.27 -0.25 -8.27
C LEU A 38 -3.70 0.68 -9.33
N ALA A 39 -4.51 1.62 -9.84
CA ALA A 39 -4.05 2.63 -10.79
C ALA A 39 -2.94 3.51 -10.21
N PHE A 40 -3.00 3.84 -8.91
CA PHE A 40 -1.95 4.61 -8.25
C PHE A 40 -0.64 3.83 -8.12
N ILE A 41 -0.69 2.56 -7.69
CA ILE A 41 0.47 1.67 -7.62
C ILE A 41 1.10 1.57 -9.01
N GLN A 42 0.30 1.24 -10.03
CA GLN A 42 0.73 1.12 -11.41
C GLN A 42 1.47 2.38 -11.89
N SER A 43 0.90 3.56 -11.63
CA SER A 43 1.54 4.82 -12.01
C SER A 43 2.90 5.03 -11.34
N THR A 44 3.00 4.68 -10.05
CA THR A 44 4.22 4.86 -9.26
C THR A 44 5.30 3.87 -9.68
N GLU A 45 4.93 2.61 -9.91
CA GLU A 45 5.84 1.57 -10.39
C GLU A 45 6.39 1.90 -11.78
N GLU A 46 5.57 2.42 -12.70
CA GLU A 46 6.05 2.87 -14.00
C GLU A 46 7.07 4.01 -13.89
N LYS A 47 6.84 4.97 -12.98
CA LYS A 47 7.79 6.06 -12.73
C LYS A 47 9.10 5.53 -12.14
N LEU A 48 9.04 4.57 -11.23
CA LEU A 48 10.23 3.95 -10.63
C LEU A 48 10.99 3.11 -11.65
N ALA A 49 10.30 2.31 -12.47
CA ALA A 49 10.92 1.51 -13.52
C ALA A 49 11.71 2.39 -14.51
N ARG A 50 11.16 3.55 -14.90
CA ARG A 50 11.88 4.52 -15.75
C ARG A 50 13.17 5.04 -15.11
N MET A 51 13.15 5.31 -13.80
CA MET A 51 14.34 5.81 -13.09
C MET A 51 15.40 4.73 -12.94
N THR A 52 15.00 3.52 -12.58
CA THR A 52 15.94 2.43 -12.26
C THR A 52 16.58 1.80 -13.50
N GLU A 53 15.88 1.74 -14.63
CA GLU A 53 16.44 1.19 -15.88
C GLU A 53 17.39 2.18 -16.58
N GLY A 54 17.50 3.44 -16.11
CA GLY A 54 18.47 4.41 -16.61
C GLY A 54 18.28 4.85 -18.07
N SER A 55 17.13 4.50 -18.67
CA SER A 55 16.84 4.84 -20.06
C SER A 55 15.88 6.03 -20.13
N SER A 56 16.30 7.08 -20.86
CA SER A 56 15.48 8.26 -21.15
C SER A 56 14.29 7.97 -22.07
N ASP A 57 14.14 6.73 -22.53
CA ASP A 57 13.14 6.33 -23.50
C ASP A 57 11.77 6.08 -22.82
N PRO A 58 10.74 6.90 -23.12
CA PRO A 58 9.42 6.83 -22.49
C PRO A 58 8.71 5.48 -22.68
N GLU A 59 9.07 4.72 -23.72
CA GLU A 59 8.41 3.45 -24.08
C GLU A 59 8.91 2.26 -23.23
N VAL A 60 10.00 2.41 -22.46
CA VAL A 60 10.61 1.32 -21.69
C VAL A 60 9.66 0.76 -20.63
N ALA A 61 8.93 1.63 -19.93
CA ALA A 61 7.98 1.23 -18.88
C ALA A 61 6.53 1.05 -19.38
N LYS A 62 6.28 1.26 -20.69
CA LYS A 62 4.93 1.12 -21.24
C LYS A 62 4.48 -0.34 -21.22
N GLY A 63 3.25 -0.56 -20.76
CA GLY A 63 2.68 -1.90 -20.62
C GLY A 63 3.24 -2.70 -19.44
N LEU A 64 3.92 -2.04 -18.49
CA LEU A 64 4.30 -2.67 -17.22
C LEU A 64 3.04 -3.22 -16.55
N LYS A 65 3.08 -4.45 -16.04
CA LYS A 65 2.03 -4.97 -15.17
C LYS A 65 2.50 -4.99 -13.73
N THR A 66 1.57 -4.91 -12.80
CA THR A 66 1.86 -5.09 -11.37
C THR A 66 1.31 -6.44 -10.92
N PRO A 67 2.10 -7.27 -10.21
CA PRO A 67 1.67 -8.58 -9.73
C PRO A 67 0.79 -8.47 -8.46
N ILE A 68 -0.09 -7.47 -8.42
CA ILE A 68 -0.97 -7.15 -7.29
C ILE A 68 -2.42 -7.32 -7.76
N THR A 69 -3.19 -8.13 -7.05
CA THR A 69 -4.60 -8.37 -7.33
C THR A 69 -5.51 -7.43 -6.51
N PRO A 70 -6.78 -7.25 -6.89
CA PRO A 70 -7.73 -6.51 -6.05
C PRO A 70 -7.90 -7.11 -4.63
N GLY A 71 -7.78 -8.44 -4.49
CA GLY A 71 -7.81 -9.12 -3.20
C GLY A 71 -6.62 -8.73 -2.30
N ASP A 72 -5.44 -8.62 -2.89
CA ASP A 72 -4.22 -8.14 -2.22
C ASP A 72 -4.41 -6.71 -1.70
N ILE A 73 -5.05 -5.85 -2.50
CA ILE A 73 -5.35 -4.46 -2.10
C ILE A 73 -6.37 -4.43 -0.96
N ALA A 74 -7.42 -5.25 -1.02
CA ALA A 74 -8.41 -5.34 0.03
C ALA A 74 -7.77 -5.81 1.35
N PHE A 75 -6.91 -6.82 1.30
CA PHE A 75 -6.16 -7.31 2.45
C PHE A 75 -5.28 -6.21 3.05
N LEU A 76 -4.42 -5.58 2.24
CA LEU A 76 -3.52 -4.52 2.74
C LEU A 76 -4.32 -3.33 3.28
N ALA A 77 -5.22 -2.77 2.48
CA ALA A 77 -5.91 -1.54 2.85
C ALA A 77 -6.89 -1.73 4.01
N GLU A 78 -7.65 -2.83 4.07
CA GLU A 78 -8.75 -3.01 5.04
C GLU A 78 -8.37 -3.89 6.22
N GLU A 79 -7.57 -4.93 6.03
CA GLU A 79 -7.22 -5.87 7.10
C GLU A 79 -5.93 -5.47 7.82
N LEU A 80 -4.85 -5.24 7.07
CA LEU A 80 -3.55 -4.90 7.64
C LEU A 80 -3.52 -3.46 8.20
N TRP A 81 -3.95 -2.50 7.38
CA TRP A 81 -3.92 -1.06 7.71
C TRP A 81 -5.24 -0.50 8.24
N ARG A 82 -6.29 -1.32 8.38
CA ARG A 82 -7.60 -0.95 8.95
C ARG A 82 -8.24 0.28 8.29
N GLY A 83 -8.00 0.46 7.00
CA GLY A 83 -8.54 1.57 6.20
C GLY A 83 -7.94 2.93 6.53
N ARG A 84 -6.77 2.99 7.18
CA ARG A 84 -6.13 4.23 7.66
C ARG A 84 -4.72 4.38 7.12
N SER A 85 -4.25 5.63 6.99
CA SER A 85 -2.84 5.90 6.74
C SER A 85 -1.97 5.35 7.87
N ALA A 86 -0.87 4.70 7.50
CA ALA A 86 0.14 4.21 8.42
C ALA A 86 0.80 5.34 9.22
N VAL A 87 0.91 6.53 8.62
CA VAL A 87 1.59 7.70 9.17
C VAL A 87 0.65 8.53 10.04
N THR A 88 -0.46 9.00 9.49
CA THR A 88 -1.35 9.95 10.18
C THR A 88 -2.62 9.32 10.74
N GLY A 89 -2.96 8.08 10.37
CA GLY A 89 -4.20 7.43 10.80
C GLY A 89 -5.47 7.95 10.10
N ILE A 90 -5.33 8.85 9.13
CA ILE A 90 -6.45 9.42 8.37
C ILE A 90 -7.08 8.35 7.46
N PRO A 91 -8.42 8.19 7.44
CA PRO A 91 -9.08 7.14 6.66
C PRO A 91 -9.47 7.55 5.23
N THR A 92 -9.14 8.76 4.80
CA THR A 92 -9.60 9.35 3.53
C THR A 92 -8.46 9.47 2.52
N ARG A 93 -8.79 9.25 1.23
CA ARG A 93 -7.86 9.32 0.10
C ARG A 93 -6.62 8.44 0.28
N ASN A 94 -6.80 7.25 0.83
CA ASN A 94 -5.72 6.29 1.05
C ASN A 94 -5.30 5.62 -0.25
N VAL A 95 -3.99 5.47 -0.40
CA VAL A 95 -3.31 4.81 -1.51
C VAL A 95 -2.22 3.88 -0.97
N LEU A 96 -1.81 2.91 -1.79
CA LEU A 96 -0.67 2.04 -1.48
C LEU A 96 0.53 2.48 -2.31
N ILE A 97 1.70 2.56 -1.67
CA ILE A 97 2.96 2.93 -2.29
C ILE A 97 4.11 2.09 -1.70
N ARG A 98 5.17 1.86 -2.47
CA ARG A 98 6.38 1.23 -1.93
C ARG A 98 6.94 2.02 -0.77
N TRP A 99 7.30 1.31 0.29
CA TRP A 99 7.98 1.89 1.44
C TRP A 99 9.44 2.19 1.18
N ARG A 100 10.15 1.28 0.50
CA ARG A 100 11.58 1.40 0.22
C ARG A 100 11.82 1.44 -1.28
N LYS A 101 12.92 2.10 -1.67
CA LYS A 101 13.44 2.05 -3.03
C LYS A 101 13.87 0.60 -3.33
N PRO A 102 13.49 0.02 -4.47
CA PRO A 102 13.86 -1.35 -4.80
C PRO A 102 15.39 -1.47 -4.98
N GLU A 103 15.98 -2.50 -4.39
CA GLU A 103 17.38 -2.85 -4.57
C GLU A 103 17.54 -3.58 -5.92
N GLY A 104 18.02 -2.86 -6.94
CA GLY A 104 18.18 -3.40 -8.29
C GLY A 104 17.00 -3.09 -9.21
N LYS A 105 16.86 -3.85 -10.32
CA LYS A 105 15.88 -3.55 -11.37
C LYS A 105 14.44 -3.72 -10.89
N THR A 106 13.65 -2.66 -11.00
CA THR A 106 12.21 -2.68 -10.72
C THR A 106 11.43 -3.52 -11.73
N MET A 107 11.90 -3.57 -12.98
CA MET A 107 11.24 -4.27 -14.07
C MET A 107 11.82 -5.68 -14.24
N VAL A 108 10.93 -6.66 -14.19
CA VAL A 108 11.18 -8.06 -14.55
C VAL A 108 10.56 -8.31 -15.91
N ARG A 109 11.31 -8.97 -16.78
CA ARG A 109 10.83 -9.43 -18.08
C ARG A 109 10.56 -10.92 -17.97
N ILE A 110 9.32 -11.32 -18.23
CA ILE A 110 8.87 -12.71 -18.16
C ILE A 110 8.61 -13.17 -19.60
N GLY A 111 9.25 -14.25 -20.03
CA GLY A 111 9.14 -14.78 -21.41
C GLY A 111 10.28 -14.33 -22.33
N GLU A 112 10.21 -14.75 -23.60
CA GLU A 112 11.18 -14.43 -24.65
C GLU A 112 10.47 -14.03 -25.96
N GLY A 113 11.06 -13.09 -26.72
CA GLY A 113 10.57 -12.72 -28.05
C GLY A 113 9.22 -12.01 -28.03
N ALA A 114 8.24 -12.54 -28.78
CA ALA A 114 6.91 -11.93 -28.93
C ALA A 114 6.02 -12.04 -27.68
N ASP A 115 6.35 -12.95 -26.75
CA ASP A 115 5.60 -13.20 -25.52
C ASP A 115 6.24 -12.50 -24.29
N GLU A 116 7.16 -11.55 -24.51
CA GLU A 116 7.81 -10.80 -23.42
C GLU A 116 6.80 -9.91 -22.67
N GLN A 117 6.50 -10.26 -21.42
CA GLN A 117 5.68 -9.43 -20.52
C GLN A 117 6.57 -8.70 -19.52
N LYS A 118 6.45 -7.37 -19.50
CA LYS A 118 7.05 -6.51 -18.48
C LYS A 118 6.20 -6.53 -17.22
N SER A 119 6.80 -6.87 -16.08
CA SER A 119 6.14 -6.84 -14.77
C SER A 119 7.01 -6.09 -13.76
N SER A 120 6.39 -5.37 -12.82
CA SER A 120 7.10 -4.87 -11.64
C SER A 120 7.42 -6.04 -10.69
N ASN A 121 8.53 -5.93 -9.96
CA ASN A 121 8.89 -6.85 -8.88
C ASN A 121 8.23 -6.50 -7.52
N VAL A 122 7.21 -5.63 -7.49
CA VAL A 122 6.56 -5.20 -6.25
C VAL A 122 5.91 -6.37 -5.53
N ARG A 123 6.13 -6.46 -4.22
CA ARG A 123 5.53 -7.46 -3.33
C ARG A 123 4.54 -6.83 -2.37
N LEU A 124 3.70 -7.68 -1.76
CA LEU A 124 2.77 -7.26 -0.70
C LEU A 124 3.51 -6.60 0.47
N GLY A 125 4.62 -7.22 0.89
CA GLY A 125 5.49 -6.75 1.98
C GLY A 125 6.31 -5.49 1.67
N ASP A 126 6.14 -4.89 0.49
CA ASP A 126 6.78 -3.62 0.12
C ASP A 126 5.81 -2.43 0.22
N LEU A 127 4.51 -2.67 0.34
CA LEU A 127 3.47 -1.65 0.18
C LEU A 127 2.93 -1.12 1.51
N VAL A 128 2.90 0.21 1.64
CA VAL A 128 2.37 0.92 2.80
C VAL A 128 1.16 1.74 2.41
N CYS A 129 0.15 1.74 3.26
CA CYS A 129 -1.03 2.59 3.13
C CYS A 129 -0.72 4.00 3.64
N MET A 130 -0.92 5.00 2.80
CA MET A 130 -0.72 6.42 3.12
C MET A 130 -1.83 7.25 2.50
N THR A 131 -2.05 8.47 2.98
CA THR A 131 -2.90 9.41 2.22
C THR A 131 -2.21 9.77 0.90
N LYS A 132 -2.97 10.15 -0.13
CA LYS A 132 -2.39 10.52 -1.44
C LYS A 132 -1.34 11.63 -1.33
N ASP A 133 -1.52 12.58 -0.42
CA ASP A 133 -0.61 13.71 -0.24
C ASP A 133 0.69 13.25 0.46
N GLU A 134 0.58 12.38 1.47
CA GLU A 134 1.72 11.70 2.10
C GLU A 134 2.50 10.83 1.11
N ALA A 135 1.80 10.03 0.31
CA ALA A 135 2.41 9.17 -0.71
C ALA A 135 3.16 9.98 -1.76
N THR A 136 2.63 11.13 -2.17
CA THR A 136 3.31 12.03 -3.12
C THR A 136 4.59 12.63 -2.51
N ARG A 137 4.56 12.98 -1.22
CA ARG A 137 5.75 13.43 -0.49
C ARG A 137 6.77 12.30 -0.35
N HIS A 138 6.32 11.10 0.01
CA HIS A 138 7.16 9.91 0.12
C HIS A 138 7.83 9.55 -1.22
N GLU A 139 7.06 9.54 -2.30
CA GLU A 139 7.55 9.30 -3.67
C GLU A 139 8.69 10.26 -4.00
N LYS A 140 8.51 11.55 -3.72
CA LYS A 140 9.50 12.59 -4.05
C LYS A 140 10.77 12.49 -3.21
N MET A 141 10.65 12.26 -1.91
CA MET A 141 11.79 12.35 -0.98
C MET A 141 12.56 11.04 -0.87
N ILE A 142 11.86 9.90 -0.80
CA ILE A 142 12.44 8.59 -0.52
C ILE A 142 12.66 7.79 -1.80
N LEU A 143 11.63 7.66 -2.64
CA LEU A 143 11.72 6.76 -3.79
C LEU A 143 12.50 7.36 -4.95
N ARG A 144 12.31 8.67 -5.18
CA ARG A 144 13.00 9.44 -6.21
C ARG A 144 14.20 10.24 -5.68
N GLY A 145 14.16 10.63 -4.42
CA GLY A 145 15.25 11.30 -3.75
C GLY A 145 16.21 10.31 -3.09
N ASP A 146 17.13 10.86 -2.30
CA ASP A 146 18.12 10.10 -1.52
C ASP A 146 17.94 10.31 -0.01
N SER A 147 16.77 10.82 0.42
CA SER A 147 16.46 10.98 1.84
C SER A 147 16.24 9.61 2.49
N LYS A 148 16.64 9.50 3.75
CA LYS A 148 16.33 8.34 4.58
C LYS A 148 14.93 8.48 5.17
N HIS A 149 14.33 7.36 5.58
CA HIS A 149 13.06 7.36 6.30
C HIS A 149 13.14 8.17 7.59
N GLU A 150 14.28 8.11 8.29
CA GLU A 150 14.58 8.86 9.52
C GLU A 150 14.53 10.38 9.33
N ASP A 151 14.75 10.87 8.10
CA ASP A 151 14.68 12.31 7.80
C ASP A 151 13.23 12.80 7.64
N LEU A 152 12.28 11.88 7.46
CA LEU A 152 10.90 12.18 7.08
C LEU A 152 9.85 11.71 8.10
N TYR A 153 10.15 10.66 8.86
CA TYR A 153 9.23 10.02 9.79
C TYR A 153 9.89 9.78 11.15
N ASP A 154 9.09 9.86 12.19
CA ASP A 154 9.53 9.52 13.54
C ASP A 154 9.81 8.01 13.67
N GLU A 155 10.74 7.65 14.55
CA GLU A 155 11.15 6.26 14.79
C GLU A 155 9.95 5.35 15.13
N ALA A 156 8.99 5.85 15.90
CA ALA A 156 7.77 5.11 16.24
C ALA A 156 6.92 4.76 15.01
N VAL A 157 6.86 5.66 14.02
CA VAL A 157 6.13 5.42 12.76
C VAL A 157 6.86 4.40 11.92
N ILE A 158 8.18 4.52 11.82
CA ILE A 158 9.03 3.57 11.08
C ILE A 158 8.88 2.17 11.68
N ALA A 159 9.06 2.02 13.01
CA ALA A 159 8.95 0.74 13.70
C ALA A 159 7.57 0.10 13.52
N LYS A 160 6.50 0.90 13.61
CA LYS A 160 5.12 0.43 13.35
C LYS A 160 4.96 -0.07 11.92
N ILE A 161 5.50 0.65 10.95
CA ILE A 161 5.41 0.27 9.54
C ILE A 161 6.18 -1.02 9.27
N GLU A 162 7.41 -1.13 9.75
CA GLU A 162 8.25 -2.31 9.57
C GLU A 162 7.60 -3.56 10.19
N ALA A 163 7.04 -3.46 11.39
CA ALA A 163 6.32 -4.57 12.02
C ALA A 163 5.13 -5.04 11.17
N LYS A 164 4.37 -4.11 10.58
CA LYS A 164 3.23 -4.41 9.71
C LYS A 164 3.64 -4.98 8.35
N LEU A 165 4.76 -4.52 7.79
CA LEU A 165 5.30 -5.09 6.56
C LEU A 165 5.80 -6.52 6.78
N GLU A 166 6.40 -6.81 7.92
CA GLU A 166 6.78 -8.18 8.27
C GLU A 166 5.56 -9.10 8.44
N GLU A 167 4.50 -8.60 9.09
CA GLU A 167 3.22 -9.29 9.13
C GLU A 167 2.71 -9.58 7.69
N ALA A 168 2.73 -8.60 6.79
CA ALA A 168 2.35 -8.80 5.38
C ALA A 168 3.19 -9.86 4.65
N ARG A 169 4.51 -9.90 4.89
CA ARG A 169 5.41 -10.93 4.31
C ARG A 169 5.09 -12.33 4.78
N SER A 170 4.67 -12.48 6.04
CA SER A 170 4.27 -13.79 6.57
C SER A 170 3.03 -14.34 5.85
N PHE A 171 2.07 -13.47 5.51
CA PHE A 171 0.88 -13.86 4.76
C PHE A 171 1.17 -14.14 3.28
N GLU A 172 2.17 -13.49 2.69
CA GLU A 172 2.57 -13.71 1.29
C GLU A 172 3.06 -15.15 1.05
N GLN A 173 3.51 -15.87 2.08
CA GLN A 173 3.91 -17.29 1.98
C GLN A 173 2.72 -18.24 1.75
N HIS A 174 1.49 -17.80 2.04
CA HIS A 174 0.27 -18.58 1.91
C HIS A 174 -0.58 -18.19 0.69
N ARG A 175 -0.04 -17.30 -0.16
CA ARG A 175 -0.61 -16.88 -1.44
C ARG A 175 -0.32 -17.89 -2.54
#